data_AF-A0A227KRP8-F1
#
_entry.id   AF-A0A227KRP8-F1
#
_cell.length_a   1.000
_cell.length_b   1.000
_cell.length_c   1.000
_cell.angle_alpha   90.00
_cell.angle_beta   90.00
_cell.angle_gamma   90.00
#
_symmetry.space_group_name_H-M   'P 1'
#
loop_
_entity.id
_entity.type
_entity.pdbx_description
1 polymer ?
#
loop_
_entity_poly.entity_id
_entity_poly.type
_entity_poly.pdbx_seq_one_letter_code
_entity_poly.pdbx_strand_id
1 'polypeptide(L)'
;MFYFYKLKTGRTVSFSTKSFVGSFVPVIIGLAGIFIIFNPNLDKFSDVSIGIAVAYGLSSALASIFLRELGKHNESPLLVTFYFGISCLLLGAGFCAACNSQNLGLIFSDPLLYLIVIFALLYQITRTIGWEFGNPFINSCLLFTGVPFVIALGYLFLQELPGLTELIGICLIVVSALLSFRFQRRKSHSFE
;
A
#
# COMPACT_ATOMS: atom_id res chain seq x y z
N MET A 1 3.90 9.04 32.52
CA MET A 1 5.29 9.40 32.17
C MET A 1 5.59 8.91 30.77
N PHE A 2 5.27 9.72 29.75
CA PHE A 2 5.75 9.56 28.37
C PHE A 2 6.02 10.98 27.86
N TYR A 3 7.28 11.25 27.57
CA TYR A 3 7.85 12.58 27.32
C TYR A 3 8.39 12.62 25.89
N PHE A 4 8.32 13.82 25.28
CA PHE A 4 8.99 14.29 24.06
C PHE A 4 8.41 13.80 22.71
N TYR A 5 8.22 14.62 21.67
CA TYR A 5 8.97 15.82 21.29
C TYR A 5 8.10 16.79 20.48
N LYS A 6 8.11 18.07 20.88
CA LYS A 6 7.54 19.21 20.15
C LYS A 6 8.54 19.64 19.09
N LEU A 7 8.26 19.46 17.80
CA LEU A 7 8.94 20.20 16.73
C LEU A 7 7.95 20.87 15.79
N LYS A 8 7.68 22.12 16.15
CA LYS A 8 7.16 23.18 15.30
C LYS A 8 8.12 23.36 14.12
N THR A 9 7.75 22.91 12.92
CA THR A 9 8.38 23.41 11.69
C THR A 9 7.31 23.69 10.65
N GLY A 10 6.89 24.95 10.57
CA GLY A 10 6.18 25.45 9.39
C GLY A 10 7.13 25.40 8.20
N ARG A 11 7.08 24.31 7.42
CA ARG A 11 7.73 24.23 6.11
C ARG A 11 6.66 24.42 5.06
N THR A 12 6.61 25.62 4.48
CA THR A 12 5.98 25.82 3.18
C THR A 12 6.75 24.99 2.17
N VAL A 13 6.13 23.89 1.72
CA VAL A 13 6.73 23.01 0.71
C VAL A 13 6.69 23.76 -0.62
N SER A 14 7.76 24.50 -0.93
CA SER A 14 7.97 25.07 -2.26
C SER A 14 8.10 23.93 -3.27
N PHE A 15 7.03 23.71 -4.01
CA PHE A 15 6.87 22.65 -5.00
C PHE A 15 7.68 23.01 -6.26
N SER A 16 8.98 22.74 -6.25
CA SER A 16 9.79 22.90 -7.46
C SER A 16 9.40 21.84 -8.50
N THR A 17 8.83 22.26 -9.63
CA THR A 17 8.24 21.42 -10.69
C THR A 17 9.21 20.34 -11.21
N LYS A 18 10.52 20.62 -11.22
CA LYS A 18 11.56 19.65 -11.63
C LYS A 18 11.72 18.49 -10.64
N SER A 19 11.48 18.73 -9.34
CA SER A 19 11.56 17.68 -8.32
C SER A 19 10.34 16.76 -8.32
N PHE A 20 9.19 17.22 -8.78
CA PHE A 20 7.97 16.41 -8.87
C PHE A 20 8.07 15.37 -9.98
N VAL A 21 8.52 15.78 -11.16
CA VAL A 21 8.67 14.88 -12.32
C VAL A 21 9.69 13.76 -12.04
N GLY A 22 10.81 14.09 -11.37
CA GLY A 22 11.82 13.09 -11.00
C GLY A 22 11.34 12.02 -10.03
N SER A 23 10.35 12.32 -9.17
CA SER A 23 9.76 11.33 -8.25
C SER A 23 8.62 10.53 -8.86
N PHE A 24 8.07 10.96 -9.99
CA PHE A 24 6.98 10.26 -10.68
C PHE A 24 7.48 9.13 -11.59
N VAL A 25 8.64 9.33 -12.22
CA VAL A 25 9.26 8.33 -13.11
C VAL A 25 9.42 6.96 -12.45
N PRO A 26 9.96 6.83 -11.22
CA PRO A 26 10.05 5.54 -10.55
C PRO A 26 8.69 4.87 -10.34
N VAL A 27 7.66 5.64 -9.96
CA VAL A 27 6.32 5.09 -9.71
C VAL A 27 5.75 4.47 -10.97
N ILE A 28 5.91 5.13 -12.13
CA ILE A 28 5.46 4.60 -13.43
C ILE A 28 6.22 3.33 -13.81
N ILE A 29 7.53 3.29 -13.59
CA ILE A 29 8.35 2.10 -13.85
C ILE A 29 7.89 0.92 -12.97
N GLY A 30 7.66 1.17 -11.68
CA GLY A 30 7.18 0.14 -10.75
C GLY A 30 5.79 -0.37 -11.12
N LEU A 31 4.89 0.55 -11.50
CA LEU A 31 3.54 0.22 -11.98
C LEU A 31 3.59 -0.63 -13.26
N ALA A 32 4.45 -0.27 -14.23
CA ALA A 32 4.64 -1.05 -15.45
C ALA A 32 5.12 -2.48 -15.15
N GLY A 33 6.03 -2.64 -14.17
CA GLY A 33 6.46 -3.95 -13.68
C GLY A 33 5.31 -4.79 -13.15
N ILE A 34 4.37 -4.19 -12.40
CA ILE A 34 3.16 -4.87 -11.92
C ILE A 34 2.26 -5.30 -13.09
N PHE A 35 2.02 -4.43 -14.06
CA PHE A 35 1.21 -4.78 -15.24
C PHE A 35 1.80 -5.94 -16.05
N ILE A 36 3.12 -5.99 -16.16
CA ILE A 36 3.83 -7.07 -16.84
C ILE A 36 3.63 -8.41 -16.10
N ILE A 37 3.79 -8.41 -14.77
CA ILE A 37 3.61 -9.61 -13.94
C ILE A 37 2.19 -10.13 -14.02
N PHE A 38 1.21 -9.26 -13.79
CA PHE A 38 -0.18 -9.68 -13.70
C PHE A 38 -0.83 -9.96 -15.06
N ASN A 39 -0.22 -9.48 -16.16
CA ASN A 39 -0.71 -9.58 -17.54
C ASN A 39 -2.25 -9.54 -17.61
N PRO A 40 -2.89 -8.43 -17.19
CA PRO A 40 -4.33 -8.40 -17.01
C PRO A 40 -5.03 -8.64 -18.35
N ASN A 41 -5.80 -9.73 -18.43
CA ASN A 41 -6.58 -10.06 -19.62
C ASN A 41 -7.86 -9.21 -19.62
N LEU A 42 -7.86 -8.15 -20.44
CA LEU A 42 -8.94 -7.15 -20.45
C LEU A 42 -10.28 -7.68 -20.94
N ASP A 43 -10.27 -8.74 -21.77
CA ASP A 43 -11.47 -9.32 -22.35
C ASP A 43 -12.35 -10.04 -21.32
N LYS A 44 -11.81 -10.34 -20.13
CA LYS A 44 -12.52 -11.02 -19.04
C LYS A 44 -13.14 -10.06 -18.02
N PHE A 45 -12.88 -8.76 -18.10
CA PHE A 45 -13.41 -7.80 -17.13
C PHE A 45 -14.74 -7.23 -17.62
N SER A 46 -15.75 -7.25 -16.74
CA SER A 46 -16.99 -6.50 -16.94
C SER A 46 -16.74 -5.00 -16.70
N ASP A 47 -17.47 -4.15 -17.41
CA ASP A 47 -17.50 -2.69 -17.18
C ASP A 47 -17.74 -2.34 -15.70
N VAL A 48 -18.57 -3.14 -15.01
CA VAL A 48 -18.86 -2.97 -13.58
C VAL A 48 -17.62 -3.23 -12.73
N SER A 49 -16.85 -4.27 -13.03
CA SER A 49 -15.61 -4.61 -12.31
C SER A 49 -14.55 -3.51 -12.46
N ILE A 50 -14.45 -2.94 -13.66
CA ILE A 50 -13.55 -1.81 -13.94
C ILE A 50 -13.99 -0.58 -13.12
N GLY A 51 -15.29 -0.27 -13.09
CA GLY A 51 -15.83 0.81 -12.28
C GLY A 51 -15.53 0.67 -10.79
N ILE A 52 -15.71 -0.54 -10.24
CA ILE A 52 -15.39 -0.84 -8.83
C ILE A 52 -13.89 -0.69 -8.57
N ALA A 53 -13.02 -1.17 -9.47
CA ALA A 53 -11.57 -1.05 -9.32
C ALA A 53 -11.09 0.41 -9.31
N VAL A 54 -11.66 1.25 -10.18
CA VAL A 54 -11.36 2.70 -10.18
C VAL A 54 -11.87 3.37 -8.90
N ALA A 55 -13.09 3.06 -8.46
CA ALA A 55 -13.64 3.58 -7.21
C ALA A 55 -12.80 3.18 -5.99
N TYR A 56 -12.30 1.94 -5.96
CA TYR A 56 -11.37 1.46 -4.94
C TYR A 56 -10.04 2.25 -4.98
N GLY A 57 -9.46 2.45 -6.16
CA GLY A 57 -8.23 3.22 -6.32
C GLY A 57 -8.36 4.66 -5.83
N LEU A 58 -9.44 5.35 -6.20
CA LEU A 58 -9.74 6.70 -5.74
C LEU A 58 -9.94 6.76 -4.22
N SER A 59 -10.69 5.80 -3.66
CA SER A 59 -10.92 5.71 -2.22
C SER A 59 -9.62 5.45 -1.46
N SER A 60 -8.74 4.59 -1.99
CA SER A 60 -7.43 4.29 -1.40
C SER A 60 -6.50 5.51 -1.43
N ALA A 61 -6.52 6.29 -2.52
CA ALA A 61 -5.79 7.55 -2.61
C ALA A 61 -6.29 8.56 -1.57
N LEU A 62 -7.61 8.73 -1.43
CA LEU A 62 -8.20 9.63 -0.44
C LEU A 62 -7.88 9.20 1.00
N ALA A 63 -7.99 7.91 1.31
CA ALA A 63 -7.61 7.36 2.60
C ALA A 63 -6.14 7.63 2.92
N SER A 64 -5.25 7.51 1.93
CA SER A 64 -3.82 7.79 2.09
C SER A 64 -3.53 9.27 2.37
N ILE A 65 -4.32 10.18 1.79
CA ILE A 65 -4.26 11.62 2.11
C ILE A 65 -4.72 11.86 3.56
N PHE A 66 -5.84 11.28 3.99
CA PHE A 66 -6.32 11.43 5.37
C PHE A 66 -5.32 10.88 6.39
N LEU A 67 -4.74 9.71 6.15
CA LEU A 67 -3.68 9.16 6.99
C LEU A 67 -2.50 10.13 7.13
N ARG A 68 -2.12 10.79 6.03
CA ARG A 68 -1.04 11.77 6.04
C ARG A 68 -1.42 13.05 6.80
N GLU A 69 -2.64 13.56 6.64
CA GLU A 69 -3.10 14.74 7.40
C GLU A 69 -3.18 14.44 8.90
N LEU A 70 -3.73 13.28 9.30
CA LEU A 70 -3.73 12.83 10.69
C LEU A 70 -2.31 12.72 11.26
N GLY A 71 -1.38 12.22 10.45
CA GLY A 71 0.04 12.19 10.78
C GLY A 71 0.64 13.58 11.05
N LYS A 72 0.27 14.59 10.27
CA LYS A 72 0.72 15.98 10.53
C LYS A 72 0.19 16.53 11.85
N HIS A 73 -0.98 16.05 12.29
CA HIS A 73 -1.57 16.41 13.56
C HIS A 73 -0.99 15.63 14.76
N ASN A 74 -0.01 14.73 14.54
CA ASN A 74 0.63 13.89 15.56
C ASN A 74 -0.37 13.03 16.35
N GLU A 75 -1.43 12.57 15.68
CA GLU A 75 -2.33 11.57 16.25
C GLU A 75 -1.64 10.22 16.34
N SER A 76 -1.94 9.44 17.37
CA SER A 76 -1.29 8.13 17.54
C SER A 76 -1.67 7.17 16.40
N PRO A 77 -0.72 6.60 15.63
CA PRO A 77 -1.02 5.69 14.52
C PRO A 77 -1.79 4.43 14.95
N LEU A 78 -1.64 4.01 16.21
CA LEU A 78 -2.40 2.91 16.79
C LEU A 78 -3.88 3.25 16.95
N LEU A 79 -4.19 4.49 17.38
CA LEU A 79 -5.58 4.94 17.50
C LEU A 79 -6.23 5.05 16.12
N VAL A 80 -5.52 5.63 15.14
CA VAL A 80 -6.01 5.74 13.77
C VAL A 80 -6.33 4.35 13.19
N THR A 81 -5.42 3.39 13.39
CA THR A 81 -5.63 2.01 12.93
C THR A 81 -6.78 1.33 13.65
N PHE A 82 -6.95 1.57 14.95
CA PHE A 82 -8.05 1.03 15.75
C PHE A 82 -9.42 1.52 15.27
N TYR A 83 -9.59 2.84 15.09
CA TYR A 83 -10.85 3.40 14.58
C TYR A 83 -11.14 2.99 13.15
N PHE A 84 -10.11 2.87 12.31
CA PHE A 84 -10.25 2.31 10.97
C PHE A 84 -10.73 0.85 11.02
N GLY A 85 -10.16 0.04 11.91
CA GLY A 85 -10.57 -1.34 12.13
C GLY A 85 -12.02 -1.47 12.58
N ILE A 86 -12.50 -0.64 13.51
CA ILE A 86 -13.92 -0.61 13.92
C ILE A 86 -14.82 -0.25 12.73
N SER A 87 -14.42 0.73 11.92
CA SER A 87 -15.18 1.14 10.74
C SER A 87 -15.29 0.00 9.72
N CYS A 88 -14.19 -0.70 9.46
CA CYS A 88 -14.17 -1.89 8.61
C CYS A 88 -15.04 -3.02 9.19
N LEU A 89 -15.02 -3.23 10.52
CA LEU A 89 -15.86 -4.23 11.17
C LEU A 89 -17.36 -3.93 10.97
N LEU A 90 -17.78 -2.68 11.18
CA LEU A 90 -19.18 -2.27 10.99
C LEU A 90 -19.63 -2.42 9.54
N LEU A 91 -18.80 -1.98 8.59
CA LEU A 91 -19.09 -2.13 7.16
C LEU A 91 -19.14 -3.61 6.74
N GLY A 92 -18.19 -4.41 7.21
CA GLY A 92 -18.15 -5.85 6.94
C GLY A 92 -19.36 -6.58 7.52
N ALA A 93 -19.74 -6.29 8.76
CA ALA A 93 -20.93 -6.86 9.39
C ALA A 93 -22.22 -6.47 8.65
N GLY A 94 -22.34 -5.20 8.25
CA GLY A 94 -23.47 -4.73 7.44
C GLY A 94 -23.54 -5.42 6.08
N PHE A 95 -22.40 -5.62 5.42
CA PHE A 95 -22.34 -6.34 4.14
C PHE A 95 -22.72 -7.82 4.27
N CYS A 96 -22.20 -8.50 5.31
CA CYS A 96 -22.58 -9.89 5.60
C CYS A 96 -24.09 -10.03 5.87
N ALA A 97 -24.69 -9.09 6.60
CA ALA A 97 -26.13 -9.06 6.85
C ALA A 97 -26.95 -8.86 5.55
N ALA A 98 -26.48 -7.98 4.65
CA ALA A 98 -27.15 -7.72 3.38
C ALA A 98 -27.07 -8.91 2.40
N CYS A 99 -25.97 -9.69 2.42
CA CYS A 99 -25.74 -10.80 1.51
C CYS A 99 -26.22 -12.17 2.01
N ASN A 100 -26.89 -12.24 3.17
CA ASN A 100 -27.44 -13.47 3.77
C ASN A 100 -26.42 -14.63 3.82
N SER A 101 -25.25 -14.38 4.40
CA SER A 101 -24.15 -15.35 4.44
C SER A 101 -24.43 -16.53 5.38
N GLN A 102 -25.02 -17.59 4.84
CA GLN A 102 -25.42 -18.81 5.58
C GLN A 102 -24.24 -19.66 6.12
N ASN A 103 -22.98 -19.33 5.79
CA ASN A 103 -21.81 -20.17 6.11
C ASN A 103 -20.75 -19.51 7.02
N LEU A 104 -21.11 -18.47 7.77
CA LEU A 104 -20.17 -17.75 8.65
C LEU A 104 -19.45 -18.67 9.65
N GLY A 105 -20.16 -19.65 10.24
CA GLY A 105 -19.57 -20.56 11.24
C GLY A 105 -18.47 -21.48 10.71
N LEU A 106 -18.53 -21.87 9.44
CA LEU A 106 -17.48 -22.69 8.80
C LEU A 106 -16.21 -21.87 8.54
N ILE A 107 -16.36 -20.59 8.22
CA ILE A 107 -15.24 -19.68 7.93
C ILE A 107 -14.43 -19.39 9.20
N PHE A 108 -15.09 -19.22 10.35
CA PHE A 108 -14.40 -19.02 11.64
C PHE A 108 -13.68 -20.27 12.17
N SER A 109 -13.92 -21.45 11.59
CA SER A 109 -13.34 -22.70 12.07
C SER A 109 -11.95 -22.99 11.48
N ASP A 110 -11.52 -22.24 10.46
CA ASP A 110 -10.26 -22.49 9.77
C ASP A 110 -9.08 -21.76 10.44
N PRO A 111 -8.08 -22.47 11.00
CA PRO A 111 -6.93 -21.85 11.67
C PRO A 111 -6.12 -20.90 10.76
N LEU A 112 -6.11 -21.16 9.45
CA LEU A 112 -5.41 -20.32 8.47
C LEU A 112 -6.00 -18.91 8.40
N LEU A 113 -7.29 -18.78 8.66
CA LEU A 113 -8.00 -17.50 8.60
C LEU A 113 -7.55 -16.56 9.73
N TYR A 114 -7.32 -17.10 10.93
CA TYR A 114 -6.75 -16.33 12.04
C TYR A 114 -5.34 -15.83 11.74
N LEU A 115 -4.53 -16.66 11.07
CA LEU A 115 -3.18 -16.27 10.66
C LEU A 115 -3.22 -15.11 9.65
N ILE A 116 -4.11 -15.18 8.64
CA ILE A 116 -4.32 -14.10 7.67
C ILE A 116 -4.75 -12.81 8.36
N VAL A 117 -5.66 -12.89 9.35
CA VAL A 117 -6.12 -11.73 10.12
C VAL A 117 -4.98 -11.08 10.89
N ILE A 118 -4.11 -11.86 11.55
CA ILE A 118 -2.95 -11.35 12.28
C ILE A 118 -1.98 -10.63 11.34
N PHE A 119 -1.66 -11.22 10.18
CA PHE A 119 -0.80 -10.58 9.18
C PHE A 119 -1.45 -9.34 8.56
N ALA A 120 -2.75 -9.35 8.33
CA ALA A 120 -3.49 -8.20 7.82
C ALA A 120 -3.48 -7.03 8.82
N LEU A 121 -3.63 -7.32 10.12
CA LEU A 121 -3.52 -6.30 11.18
C LEU A 121 -2.09 -5.73 11.25
N LEU A 122 -1.07 -6.58 11.20
CA LEU A 122 0.33 -6.14 11.20
C LEU A 122 0.64 -5.29 9.96
N TYR A 123 0.18 -5.72 8.79
CA TYR A 123 0.27 -4.95 7.55
C TYR A 123 -0.42 -3.59 7.70
N GLN A 124 -1.63 -3.56 8.24
CA GLN A 124 -2.39 -2.32 8.41
C GLN A 124 -1.68 -1.35 9.35
N ILE A 125 -1.17 -1.80 10.50
CA ILE A 125 -0.42 -0.95 11.46
C ILE A 125 0.84 -0.39 10.78
N THR A 126 1.60 -1.25 10.11
CA THR A 126 2.84 -0.86 9.42
C THR A 126 2.54 0.14 8.29
N ARG A 127 1.45 -0.07 7.56
CA ARG A 127 0.98 0.85 6.51
C ARG A 127 0.63 2.21 7.11
N THR A 128 -0.15 2.26 8.18
CA THR A 128 -0.51 3.53 8.84
C THR A 128 0.74 4.33 9.22
N ILE A 129 1.71 3.69 9.88
CA ILE A 129 2.98 4.34 10.29
C ILE A 129 3.78 4.80 9.06
N GLY A 130 3.87 3.96 8.03
CA GLY A 130 4.60 4.28 6.81
C GLY A 130 4.04 5.51 6.09
N TRP A 131 2.71 5.60 5.99
CA TRP A 131 2.03 6.71 5.30
C TRP A 131 1.96 8.01 6.11
N GLU A 132 2.05 7.93 7.43
CA GLU A 132 2.12 9.08 8.33
C GLU A 132 3.46 9.85 8.18
N PHE A 133 4.60 9.14 8.23
CA PHE A 133 5.93 9.77 8.26
C PHE A 133 6.67 9.77 6.92
N GLY A 134 6.29 8.89 5.98
CA GLY A 134 7.01 8.67 4.73
C GLY A 134 6.66 9.63 3.59
N ASN A 135 7.55 9.72 2.59
CA ASN A 135 7.22 10.36 1.32
C ASN A 135 6.27 9.44 0.53
N PRO A 136 5.08 9.91 0.10
CA PRO A 136 4.12 9.09 -0.66
C PRO A 136 4.69 8.39 -1.89
N PHE A 137 5.63 9.02 -2.60
CA PHE A 137 6.23 8.44 -3.80
C PHE A 137 7.11 7.22 -3.47
N ILE A 138 7.89 7.30 -2.39
CA ILE A 138 8.71 6.18 -1.93
C ILE A 138 7.82 5.09 -1.36
N ASN A 139 6.83 5.45 -0.54
CA ASN A 139 5.89 4.50 0.04
C ASN A 139 5.15 3.71 -1.03
N SER A 140 4.76 4.37 -2.13
CA SER A 140 4.12 3.69 -3.27
C SER A 140 5.07 2.69 -3.93
N CYS A 141 6.34 3.07 -4.15
CA CYS A 141 7.32 2.15 -4.72
C CYS A 141 7.65 0.99 -3.78
N LEU A 142 7.72 1.24 -2.47
CA LEU A 142 7.89 0.19 -1.46
C LEU A 142 6.69 -0.75 -1.44
N LEU A 143 5.46 -0.25 -1.59
CA LEU A 143 4.28 -1.10 -1.69
C LEU A 143 4.37 -2.06 -2.87
N PHE A 144 4.90 -1.61 -4.01
CA PHE A 144 5.11 -2.46 -5.20
C PHE A 144 6.10 -3.60 -4.94
N THR A 145 7.09 -3.41 -4.06
CA THR A 145 8.06 -4.47 -3.71
C THR A 145 7.42 -5.68 -3.03
N GLY A 146 6.19 -5.56 -2.52
CA GLY A 146 5.42 -6.70 -2.02
C GLY A 146 5.21 -7.78 -3.08
N VAL A 147 5.09 -7.42 -4.36
CA VAL A 147 4.87 -8.39 -5.45
C VAL A 147 6.04 -9.38 -5.61
N PRO A 148 7.32 -8.94 -5.72
CA PRO A 148 8.47 -9.83 -5.65
C PRO A 148 8.50 -10.74 -4.42
N PHE A 149 8.11 -10.24 -3.24
CA PHE A 149 8.04 -11.05 -2.02
C PHE A 149 6.97 -12.15 -2.13
N VAL A 150 5.80 -11.83 -2.67
CA VAL A 150 4.73 -12.82 -2.89
C VAL A 150 5.21 -13.92 -3.86
N ILE A 151 5.86 -13.55 -4.96
CA ILE A 151 6.40 -14.53 -5.93
C ILE A 151 7.47 -15.40 -5.27
N ALA A 152 8.38 -14.81 -4.48
CA ALA A 152 9.40 -15.57 -3.76
C ALA A 152 8.82 -16.54 -2.73
N LEU A 153 7.78 -16.13 -2.00
CA LEU A 153 7.04 -17.01 -1.08
C LEU A 153 6.26 -18.08 -1.84
N GLY A 154 5.67 -17.75 -3.00
CA GLY A 154 5.03 -18.71 -3.90
C GLY A 154 5.98 -19.82 -4.34
N TYR A 155 7.19 -19.45 -4.77
CA TYR A 155 8.24 -20.40 -5.09
C TYR A 155 8.64 -21.27 -3.88
N LEU A 156 8.81 -20.67 -2.69
CA LEU A 156 9.26 -21.39 -1.50
C LEU A 156 8.21 -22.40 -0.98
N PHE A 157 6.95 -21.99 -0.90
CA PHE A 157 5.87 -22.77 -0.28
C PHE A 157 5.07 -23.61 -1.28
N LEU A 158 4.85 -23.11 -2.50
CA LEU A 158 4.06 -23.79 -3.53
C LEU A 158 4.91 -24.42 -4.64
N GLN A 159 6.23 -24.21 -4.65
CA GLN A 159 7.16 -24.71 -5.68
C GLN A 159 6.80 -24.22 -7.11
N GLU A 160 6.14 -23.06 -7.20
CA GLU A 160 5.79 -22.42 -8.46
C GLU A 160 7.00 -21.70 -9.05
N LEU A 161 7.53 -22.18 -10.18
CA LEU A 161 8.68 -21.54 -10.83
C LEU A 161 8.26 -20.22 -11.49
N PRO A 162 8.96 -19.11 -11.20
CA PRO A 162 8.62 -17.84 -11.82
C PRO A 162 8.94 -17.86 -13.32
N GLY A 163 7.99 -17.38 -14.11
CA GLY A 163 8.15 -17.21 -15.55
C GLY A 163 9.12 -16.08 -15.91
N LEU A 164 9.57 -16.05 -17.17
CA LEU A 164 10.43 -14.97 -17.68
C LEU A 164 9.79 -13.59 -17.56
N THR A 165 8.48 -13.50 -17.80
CA THR A 165 7.70 -12.26 -17.65
C THR A 165 7.71 -11.76 -16.21
N GLU A 166 7.61 -12.66 -15.23
CA GLU A 166 7.62 -12.33 -13.82
C GLU A 166 8.99 -11.84 -13.37
N LEU A 167 10.06 -12.46 -13.84
CA LEU A 167 11.45 -12.02 -13.63
C LEU A 167 11.68 -10.59 -14.16
N ILE A 168 11.23 -10.29 -15.38
CA ILE A 168 11.34 -8.94 -15.97
C ILE A 168 10.59 -7.92 -15.11
N GLY A 169 9.37 -8.25 -14.67
CA GLY A 169 8.59 -7.39 -13.82
C GLY A 169 9.22 -7.16 -12.44
N ILE A 170 9.78 -8.21 -11.82
CA ILE A 170 10.52 -8.09 -10.56
C ILE A 170 11.71 -7.14 -10.74
N CYS A 171 12.49 -7.27 -11.81
CA CYS A 171 13.59 -6.36 -12.10
C CYS A 171 13.12 -4.90 -12.21
N LEU A 172 12.01 -4.63 -12.90
CA LEU A 172 11.45 -3.28 -13.02
C LEU A 172 11.02 -2.71 -11.66
N ILE A 173 10.36 -3.53 -10.83
CA ILE A 173 9.94 -3.12 -9.48
C ILE A 173 11.16 -2.80 -8.61
N VAL A 174 12.21 -3.63 -8.64
CA VAL A 174 13.43 -3.37 -7.86
C VAL A 174 14.15 -2.11 -8.34
N VAL A 175 14.28 -1.91 -9.66
CA VAL A 175 14.85 -0.68 -10.23
C VAL A 175 14.04 0.55 -9.81
N SER A 176 12.71 0.46 -9.80
CA SER A 176 11.84 1.55 -9.36
C SER A 176 12.09 1.95 -7.91
N ALA A 177 12.24 0.98 -7.00
CA ALA A 177 12.51 1.23 -5.59
C ALA A 177 13.88 1.91 -5.40
N LEU A 178 14.92 1.42 -6.10
CA LEU A 178 16.26 1.99 -6.06
C LEU A 178 16.31 3.44 -6.58
N LEU A 179 15.60 3.72 -7.67
CA LEU A 179 15.50 5.06 -8.23
C LEU A 179 14.78 6.01 -7.26
N SER A 180 13.66 5.60 -6.69
CA SER A 180 12.92 6.37 -5.68
C SER A 180 13.81 6.76 -4.50
N PHE A 181 14.60 5.82 -3.99
CA PHE A 181 15.53 6.09 -2.90
C PHE A 181 16.63 7.09 -3.31
N ARG A 182 17.21 6.95 -4.51
CA ARG A 182 18.22 7.87 -5.02
C ARG A 182 17.70 9.29 -5.19
N PHE A 183 16.49 9.47 -5.72
CA PHE A 183 15.88 10.79 -5.89
C PHE A 183 15.58 11.46 -4.54
N GLN A 184 15.12 10.69 -3.55
CA GLN A 184 14.92 11.23 -2.21
C GLN A 184 16.23 11.68 -1.57
N ARG A 185 17.30 10.90 -1.71
CA ARG A 185 18.61 11.22 -1.11
C ARG A 185 19.23 12.48 -1.70
N ARG A 186 19.10 12.72 -3.01
CA ARG A 186 19.53 14.00 -3.63
C ARG A 186 18.79 15.21 -3.05
N LYS A 187 17.54 15.02 -2.66
CA LYS A 187 16.74 16.08 -2.04
C LYS A 187 17.26 16.44 -0.64
N SER A 188 17.84 15.49 0.10
CA SER A 188 18.41 15.75 1.43
C SER A 188 19.72 16.56 1.39
N HIS A 189 20.59 16.29 0.40
CA HIS A 189 21.90 16.98 0.28
C HIS A 189 21.83 18.37 -0.35
N SER A 190 20.70 18.76 -0.94
CA SER A 190 20.54 20.12 -1.50
C SER A 190 20.12 21.17 -0.45
N PHE A 191 19.90 20.74 0.80
CA PHE A 191 19.50 21.60 1.93
C PHE A 191 20.58 21.70 3.03
N GLU A 192 21.78 21.16 2.78
CA GLU A 192 23.00 21.45 3.54
C GLU A 192 23.85 22.45 2.76
#